data_AF-A0A1Z4M0P1-F1
#
_entry.id   AF-A0A1Z4M0P1-F1
#
_cell.length_a   1.000
_cell.length_b   1.000
_cell.length_c   1.000
_cell.angle_alpha   90.00
_cell.angle_beta   90.00
_cell.angle_gamma   90.00
#
_symmetry.space_group_name_H-M   'P 1'
#
loop_
_entity.id
_entity.type
_entity.pdbx_description
1 polymer ?
#
loop_
_entity_poly.entity_id
_entity_poly.type
_entity_poly.pdbx_seq_one_letter_code
_entity_poly.pdbx_strand_id
1 'polypeptide(L)'
;MKTNWKLAFGITGIGLLLILGVMIAPVFLSRPDGPARVQEGPTVIGSMNRAQQAYFLDNNKFTQNFGELGLGIKPETDEYIYKINLKADSQSVMHIGEAKRKNLKSYVGFIYVITINGEAIPAAKLCETKQPLTKTPQMPKSLKDANDFANIEDIKNIKCPSGFKSLNFPQFYNKAI
;
A
#
# COMPACT_ATOMS: atom_id res chain seq x y z
N MET A 1 49.17 54.37 -25.83
CA MET A 1 48.63 54.68 -27.17
C MET A 1 48.85 53.47 -28.07
N LYS A 2 47.84 53.09 -28.87
CA LYS A 2 47.72 51.95 -29.81
C LYS A 2 47.12 50.64 -29.27
N THR A 3 45.80 50.65 -29.17
CA THR A 3 44.92 49.50 -29.40
C THR A 3 45.01 49.07 -30.87
N ASN A 4 45.01 47.76 -31.15
CA ASN A 4 44.77 47.22 -32.49
C ASN A 4 43.84 46.01 -32.41
N TRP A 5 42.58 46.28 -32.72
CA TRP A 5 41.49 45.37 -33.03
C TRP A 5 41.76 44.76 -34.41
N LYS A 6 41.89 43.43 -34.48
CA LYS A 6 41.55 42.69 -35.70
C LYS A 6 40.66 41.51 -35.35
N LEU A 7 39.37 41.71 -35.58
CA LEU A 7 38.39 40.65 -35.79
C LEU A 7 38.82 39.84 -37.02
N ALA A 8 38.94 38.53 -36.86
CA ALA A 8 38.86 37.57 -37.94
C ALA A 8 37.66 36.65 -37.66
N PHE A 9 36.50 37.05 -38.18
CA PHE A 9 35.37 36.13 -38.36
C PHE A 9 35.70 35.26 -39.58
N GLY A 10 36.05 33.99 -39.35
CA GLY A 10 36.34 33.00 -40.38
C GLY A 10 35.70 31.67 -40.01
N ILE A 11 34.64 31.33 -40.71
CA ILE A 11 33.73 30.21 -40.49
C ILE A 11 34.38 28.92 -41.01
N THR A 12 34.50 27.88 -40.19
CA THR A 12 34.30 26.50 -40.64
C THR A 12 33.65 25.72 -39.50
N GLY A 13 32.32 25.70 -39.50
CA GLY A 13 31.57 24.79 -38.67
C GLY A 13 31.92 23.35 -39.05
N ILE A 14 32.54 22.63 -38.11
CA ILE A 14 32.45 21.18 -37.83
C ILE A 14 33.11 21.07 -36.45
N GLY A 15 32.35 21.40 -35.41
CA GLY A 15 32.81 21.28 -34.03
C GLY A 15 31.68 21.30 -33.01
N LEU A 16 30.44 21.25 -33.49
CA LEU A 16 29.23 21.33 -32.67
C LEU A 16 28.19 20.23 -33.00
N LEU A 17 28.59 19.17 -33.71
CA LEU A 17 27.70 18.09 -34.19
C LEU A 17 28.31 16.68 -34.01
N LEU A 18 29.02 16.42 -32.90
CA LEU A 18 29.33 15.04 -32.45
C LEU A 18 29.03 14.84 -30.95
N ILE A 19 28.08 15.60 -30.41
CA ILE A 19 27.38 15.28 -29.16
C ILE A 19 25.89 14.99 -29.43
N LEU A 20 25.56 14.58 -30.67
CA LEU A 20 24.26 14.00 -30.96
C LEU A 20 24.16 12.62 -30.30
N GLY A 21 23.63 12.62 -29.08
CA GLY A 21 22.46 11.81 -28.83
C GLY A 21 22.71 10.35 -28.50
N VAL A 22 23.73 10.02 -27.71
CA VAL A 22 23.60 8.81 -26.86
C VAL A 22 22.95 9.24 -25.55
N MET A 23 21.71 9.72 -25.64
CA MET A 23 20.78 9.58 -24.53
C MET A 23 20.55 8.08 -24.41
N ILE A 24 21.40 7.39 -23.65
CA ILE A 24 21.06 6.07 -23.13
C ILE A 24 19.92 6.34 -22.16
N ALA A 25 18.70 6.56 -22.68
CA ALA A 25 17.51 6.41 -21.89
C ALA A 25 17.64 4.98 -21.36
N PRO A 26 17.80 4.77 -20.04
CA PRO A 26 17.85 3.43 -19.52
C PRO A 26 16.59 2.76 -20.05
N VAL A 27 16.77 1.77 -20.92
CA VAL A 27 15.66 1.02 -21.46
C VAL A 27 15.06 0.36 -20.24
N PHE A 28 13.97 0.94 -19.74
CA PHE A 28 13.11 0.32 -18.75
C PHE A 28 12.46 -0.84 -19.49
N LEU A 29 13.21 -1.93 -19.67
CA LEU A 29 12.65 -3.21 -19.99
C LEU A 29 11.64 -3.46 -18.87
N SER A 30 10.35 -3.45 -19.23
CA SER A 30 9.26 -3.80 -18.34
C SER A 30 9.47 -5.24 -17.91
N ARG A 31 10.28 -5.43 -16.87
CA ARG A 31 10.52 -6.75 -16.28
C ARG A 31 9.14 -7.25 -15.83
N PRO A 32 8.78 -8.51 -16.14
CA PRO A 32 7.52 -9.11 -15.71
C PRO A 32 7.28 -8.99 -14.19
N ASP A 33 8.35 -8.82 -13.42
CA ASP A 33 8.35 -8.76 -11.95
C ASP A 33 9.07 -7.51 -11.42
N GLY A 34 8.97 -6.38 -12.13
CA GLY A 34 9.58 -5.13 -11.72
C GLY A 34 9.12 -4.63 -10.33
N PRO A 35 9.90 -3.78 -9.65
CA PRO A 35 9.63 -3.33 -8.27
C PRO A 35 8.21 -2.78 -8.05
N ALA A 36 7.64 -2.09 -9.05
CA ALA A 36 6.29 -1.55 -8.98
C ALA A 36 5.21 -2.63 -8.81
N ARG A 37 5.34 -3.77 -9.51
CA ARG A 37 4.37 -4.88 -9.46
C ARG A 37 4.37 -5.57 -8.11
N VAL A 38 5.55 -5.76 -7.52
CA VAL A 38 5.69 -6.35 -6.17
C VAL A 38 5.12 -5.42 -5.10
N GLN A 39 5.20 -4.10 -5.31
CA GLN A 39 4.76 -3.10 -4.33
C GLN A 39 3.28 -2.73 -4.43
N GLU A 40 2.58 -3.16 -5.48
CA GLU A 40 1.15 -2.88 -5.67
C GLU A 40 0.30 -3.43 -4.51
N GLY A 41 0.38 -4.74 -4.25
CA GLY A 41 -0.37 -5.43 -3.21
C GLY A 41 -0.33 -4.75 -1.84
N PRO A 42 0.85 -4.52 -1.22
CA PRO A 42 0.93 -3.90 0.10
C PRO A 42 0.49 -2.44 0.09
N THR A 43 0.73 -1.70 -1.01
CA THR A 43 0.33 -0.29 -1.14
C THR A 43 -1.19 -0.14 -1.19
N VAL A 44 -1.86 -0.98 -2.00
CA VAL A 44 -3.31 -0.95 -2.14
C VAL A 44 -3.98 -1.38 -0.84
N ILE A 45 -3.57 -2.50 -0.23
CA ILE A 45 -4.16 -2.95 1.03
C ILE A 45 -3.92 -1.95 2.18
N GLY A 46 -2.73 -1.36 2.26
CA GLY A 46 -2.46 -0.31 3.23
C GLY A 46 -3.37 0.91 3.03
N SER A 47 -3.64 1.29 1.78
CA SER A 47 -4.56 2.39 1.46
C SER A 47 -6.01 2.04 1.82
N MET A 48 -6.45 0.81 1.55
CA MET A 48 -7.77 0.31 1.97
C MET A 48 -7.94 0.37 3.49
N ASN A 49 -6.91 -0.04 4.26
CA ASN A 49 -6.94 0.05 5.71
C ASN A 49 -7.19 1.50 6.19
N ARG A 50 -6.41 2.46 5.68
CA ARG A 50 -6.57 3.87 6.08
C ARG A 50 -7.93 4.44 5.68
N ALA A 51 -8.41 4.12 4.47
CA ALA A 51 -9.71 4.58 4.01
C ALA A 51 -10.85 4.03 4.87
N GLN A 52 -10.72 2.79 5.35
CA GLN A 52 -11.72 2.19 6.25
C GLN A 52 -11.67 2.76 7.66
N GLN A 53 -10.48 3.09 8.16
CA GLN A 53 -10.35 3.84 9.42
C GLN A 53 -11.03 5.21 9.29
N ALA A 54 -10.77 5.96 8.22
CA ALA A 54 -11.42 7.25 7.97
C ALA A 54 -12.94 7.12 7.83
N TYR A 55 -13.40 6.19 6.99
CA TYR A 55 -14.83 5.95 6.79
C TYR A 55 -15.52 5.56 8.11
N PHE A 56 -14.87 4.76 8.97
CA PHE A 56 -15.40 4.42 10.29
C PHE A 56 -15.52 5.64 11.20
N LEU A 57 -14.50 6.52 11.22
CA LEU A 57 -14.56 7.75 12.02
C LEU A 57 -15.71 8.67 11.58
N ASP A 58 -16.02 8.69 10.29
CA ASP A 58 -17.11 9.52 9.75
C ASP A 58 -18.51 8.90 9.90
N ASN A 59 -18.62 7.56 9.87
CA ASN A 59 -19.90 6.86 9.73
C ASN A 59 -20.21 5.87 10.86
N ASN A 60 -19.28 5.67 11.80
CA ASN A 60 -19.35 4.70 12.90
C ASN A 60 -19.66 3.25 12.45
N LYS A 61 -19.23 2.90 11.24
CA LYS A 61 -19.34 1.56 10.64
C LYS A 61 -18.29 1.39 9.55
N PHE A 62 -17.93 0.16 9.23
CA PHE A 62 -17.13 -0.13 8.04
C PHE A 62 -18.02 -0.32 6.81
N THR A 63 -17.42 -0.21 5.63
CA THR A 63 -18.10 -0.45 4.35
C THR A 63 -17.56 -1.68 3.63
N GLN A 64 -18.40 -2.35 2.84
CA GLN A 64 -17.97 -3.37 1.87
C GLN A 64 -17.84 -2.80 0.45
N ASN A 65 -18.19 -1.53 0.25
CA ASN A 65 -18.22 -0.88 -1.05
C ASN A 65 -16.87 -0.21 -1.34
N PHE A 66 -16.19 -0.66 -2.40
CA PHE A 66 -14.93 -0.06 -2.84
C PHE A 66 -15.07 1.43 -3.21
N GLY A 67 -16.20 1.84 -3.77
CA GLY A 67 -16.44 3.23 -4.18
C GLY A 67 -16.52 4.18 -2.99
N GLU A 68 -17.06 3.71 -1.87
CA GLU A 68 -17.17 4.50 -0.63
C GLU A 68 -15.83 4.76 0.04
N LEU A 69 -14.78 4.00 -0.31
CA LEU A 69 -13.43 4.26 0.18
C LEU A 69 -12.74 5.44 -0.52
N GLY A 70 -13.28 5.92 -1.64
CA GLY A 70 -12.74 7.09 -2.36
C GLY A 70 -11.32 6.90 -2.94
N LEU A 71 -10.83 5.65 -3.02
CA LEU A 71 -9.45 5.35 -3.43
C LEU A 71 -9.25 5.24 -4.95
N GLY A 72 -10.32 5.17 -5.73
CA GLY A 72 -10.25 4.94 -7.18
C GLY A 72 -9.62 3.58 -7.57
N ILE A 73 -9.56 2.63 -6.64
CA ILE A 73 -8.99 1.30 -6.87
C ILE A 73 -9.98 0.41 -7.63
N LYS A 74 -9.47 -0.35 -8.58
CA LYS A 74 -10.25 -1.41 -9.23
C LYS A 74 -10.25 -2.65 -8.32
N PRO A 75 -11.38 -3.35 -8.17
CA PRO A 75 -11.43 -4.62 -7.43
C PRO A 75 -10.51 -5.70 -8.01
N GLU A 76 -10.06 -5.54 -9.25
CA GLU A 76 -9.18 -6.49 -9.93
C GLU A 76 -8.19 -5.73 -10.82
N THR A 77 -6.92 -6.14 -10.75
CA THR A 77 -5.82 -5.65 -11.57
C THR A 77 -5.17 -6.83 -12.30
N ASP A 78 -4.13 -6.60 -13.09
CA ASP A 78 -3.39 -7.69 -13.74
C ASP A 78 -2.74 -8.63 -12.71
N GLU A 79 -2.46 -8.13 -11.51
CA GLU A 79 -1.64 -8.80 -10.50
C GLU A 79 -2.44 -9.32 -9.30
N TYR A 80 -3.55 -8.65 -8.95
CA TYR A 80 -4.31 -8.94 -7.74
C TYR A 80 -5.82 -8.95 -7.96
N ILE A 81 -6.51 -9.74 -7.14
CA ILE A 81 -7.96 -9.62 -6.87
C ILE A 81 -8.11 -9.07 -5.46
N TYR A 82 -8.81 -7.96 -5.33
CA TYR A 82 -9.08 -7.30 -4.06
C TYR A 82 -10.47 -7.66 -3.55
N LYS A 83 -10.57 -7.96 -2.25
CA LYS A 83 -11.83 -8.30 -1.58
C LYS A 83 -11.96 -7.54 -0.27
N ILE A 84 -13.19 -7.18 0.08
CA ILE A 84 -13.56 -6.63 1.39
C ILE A 84 -14.49 -7.61 2.08
N ASN A 85 -14.04 -8.16 3.19
CA ASN A 85 -14.80 -9.09 4.02
C ASN A 85 -15.17 -8.38 5.33
N LEU A 86 -16.40 -7.89 5.42
CA LEU A 86 -16.95 -7.38 6.68
C LEU A 86 -17.40 -8.55 7.56
N LYS A 87 -17.10 -8.50 8.85
CA LYS A 87 -17.63 -9.45 9.82
C LYS A 87 -19.07 -9.08 10.20
N ALA A 88 -19.89 -10.08 10.54
CA ALA A 88 -21.30 -9.88 10.86
C ALA A 88 -21.53 -8.92 12.05
N ASP A 89 -20.56 -8.78 12.96
CA ASP A 89 -20.63 -7.84 14.08
C ASP A 89 -20.34 -6.38 13.70
N SER A 90 -19.95 -6.10 12.44
CA SER A 90 -19.59 -4.78 11.91
C SER A 90 -18.48 -4.04 12.67
N GLN A 91 -17.86 -4.67 13.68
CA GLN A 91 -16.77 -4.11 14.48
C GLN A 91 -15.39 -4.46 13.91
N SER A 92 -15.36 -5.20 12.80
CA SER A 92 -14.12 -5.54 12.14
C SER A 92 -14.33 -5.79 10.66
N VAL A 93 -13.34 -5.37 9.87
CA VAL A 93 -13.29 -5.59 8.42
C VAL A 93 -11.92 -6.11 8.02
N MET A 94 -11.90 -7.00 7.03
CA MET A 94 -10.67 -7.58 6.47
C MET A 94 -10.61 -7.28 4.97
N HIS A 95 -9.45 -6.82 4.50
CA HIS A 95 -9.12 -6.66 3.09
C HIS A 95 -8.17 -7.74 2.67
N ILE A 96 -8.35 -8.25 1.46
CA ILE A 96 -7.53 -9.30 0.90
C ILE A 96 -7.04 -8.82 -0.46
N GLY A 97 -5.74 -8.86 -0.67
CA GLY A 97 -5.09 -8.74 -1.97
C GLY A 97 -4.61 -10.13 -2.37
N GLU A 98 -5.41 -10.83 -3.16
CA GLU A 98 -5.12 -12.18 -3.63
C GLU A 98 -4.23 -12.11 -4.87
N ALA A 99 -2.98 -12.54 -4.75
CA ALA A 99 -2.04 -12.58 -5.86
C ALA A 99 -2.49 -13.59 -6.94
N LYS A 100 -2.51 -13.15 -8.19
CA LYS A 100 -2.85 -13.99 -9.36
C LYS A 100 -1.68 -14.84 -9.85
N ARG A 101 -0.44 -14.46 -9.52
CA ARG A 101 0.79 -15.11 -9.99
C ARG A 101 1.54 -15.77 -8.84
N LYS A 102 2.16 -16.91 -9.13
CA LYS A 102 2.85 -17.75 -8.12
C LYS A 102 4.05 -17.08 -7.46
N ASN A 103 4.67 -16.12 -8.14
CA ASN A 103 5.83 -15.37 -7.68
C ASN A 103 5.47 -14.09 -6.92
N LEU A 104 4.17 -13.79 -6.79
CA LEU A 104 3.68 -12.69 -5.97
C LEU A 104 3.16 -13.21 -4.62
N LYS A 105 3.33 -12.39 -3.59
CA LYS A 105 2.76 -12.65 -2.27
C LYS A 105 1.33 -12.13 -2.23
N SER A 106 0.46 -12.76 -1.47
CA SER A 106 -0.84 -12.19 -1.14
C SER A 106 -0.75 -11.37 0.13
N TYR A 107 -1.67 -10.43 0.29
CA TYR A 107 -1.69 -9.50 1.41
C TYR A 107 -3.05 -9.52 2.08
N VAL A 108 -3.05 -9.36 3.40
CA VAL A 108 -4.26 -9.20 4.18
C VAL A 108 -4.10 -7.99 5.08
N GLY A 109 -5.05 -7.07 4.98
CA GLY A 109 -5.26 -5.99 5.93
C GLY A 109 -6.45 -6.32 6.79
N PHE A 110 -6.44 -5.97 8.06
CA PHE A 110 -7.66 -6.03 8.86
C PHE A 110 -7.69 -4.88 9.85
N ILE A 111 -8.90 -4.43 10.15
CA ILE A 111 -9.18 -3.36 11.09
C ILE A 111 -10.12 -3.91 12.15
N TYR A 112 -9.81 -3.62 13.41
CA TYR A 112 -10.67 -3.85 14.56
C TYR A 112 -11.03 -2.52 15.20
N VAL A 113 -12.23 -2.43 15.74
CA VAL A 113 -12.61 -1.34 16.64
C VAL A 113 -12.18 -1.71 18.06
N ILE A 114 -11.39 -0.84 18.69
CA ILE A 114 -11.04 -0.92 20.10
C ILE A 114 -11.71 0.23 20.84
N THR A 115 -12.04 0.05 22.12
CA THR A 115 -12.65 1.12 22.93
C THR A 115 -11.65 1.58 23.98
N ILE A 116 -11.23 2.85 23.91
CA ILE A 116 -10.34 3.45 24.91
C ILE A 116 -11.10 4.59 25.56
N ASN A 117 -11.27 4.55 26.88
CA ASN A 117 -12.01 5.58 27.64
C ASN A 117 -13.44 5.86 27.12
N GLY A 118 -14.10 4.85 26.54
CA GLY A 118 -15.45 5.00 25.95
C GLY A 118 -15.46 5.50 24.50
N GLU A 119 -14.30 5.77 23.90
CA GLU A 119 -14.17 6.18 22.51
C GLU A 119 -13.81 4.98 21.61
N ALA A 120 -14.56 4.82 20.51
CA ALA A 120 -14.35 3.76 19.54
C ALA A 120 -13.27 4.15 18.52
N ILE A 121 -12.13 3.45 18.57
CA ILE A 121 -10.94 3.76 17.77
C ILE A 121 -10.68 2.61 16.80
N PRO A 122 -10.62 2.84 15.48
CA PRO A 122 -10.31 1.79 14.52
C PRO A 122 -8.79 1.57 14.42
N ALA A 123 -8.32 0.35 14.66
CA ALA A 123 -6.93 -0.06 14.65
C ALA A 123 -6.64 -1.06 13.52
N ALA A 124 -5.67 -0.76 12.67
CA ALA A 124 -5.35 -1.56 11.48
C ALA A 124 -4.04 -2.34 11.60
N LYS A 125 -3.96 -3.49 10.94
CA LYS A 125 -2.74 -4.28 10.72
C LYS A 125 -2.64 -4.70 9.26
N LEU A 126 -1.41 -4.87 8.79
CA LEU A 126 -1.09 -5.42 7.47
C LEU A 126 -0.21 -6.66 7.63
N CYS A 127 -0.55 -7.70 6.89
CA CYS A 127 0.10 -8.99 6.90
C CYS A 127 0.37 -9.44 5.46
N GLU A 128 1.53 -10.06 5.23
CA GLU A 128 1.87 -10.71 3.96
C GLU A 128 1.89 -12.23 4.11
N THR A 129 1.53 -12.95 3.06
CA THR A 129 1.74 -14.40 3.00
C THR A 129 3.18 -14.74 2.61
N LYS A 130 3.62 -15.95 2.95
CA LYS A 130 4.86 -16.52 2.39
C LYS A 130 4.67 -17.10 0.98
N GLN A 131 3.44 -17.45 0.60
CA GLN A 131 3.04 -18.05 -0.68
C GLN A 131 1.66 -17.51 -1.11
N PRO A 132 1.29 -17.53 -2.42
CA PRO A 132 -0.04 -17.13 -2.85
C PRO A 132 -1.15 -17.84 -2.08
N LEU A 133 -2.29 -17.18 -1.93
CA LEU A 133 -3.45 -17.75 -1.24
C LEU A 133 -4.00 -18.94 -2.00
N THR A 134 -4.19 -20.06 -1.31
CA THR A 134 -4.90 -21.25 -1.83
C THR A 134 -6.32 -21.35 -1.28
N LYS A 135 -6.62 -20.61 -0.21
CA LYS A 135 -7.94 -20.47 0.42
C LYS A 135 -8.08 -19.06 0.98
N THR A 136 -9.30 -18.53 1.00
CA THR A 136 -9.58 -17.26 1.69
C THR A 136 -9.19 -17.39 3.16
N PRO A 137 -8.27 -16.56 3.67
CA PRO A 137 -7.87 -16.60 5.06
C PRO A 137 -9.07 -16.26 5.94
N GLN A 138 -9.22 -16.98 7.04
CA GLN A 138 -10.18 -16.61 8.05
C GLN A 138 -9.67 -15.35 8.77
N MET A 139 -10.58 -14.43 9.04
CA MET A 139 -10.28 -13.28 9.88
C MET A 139 -9.69 -13.78 11.19
N PRO A 140 -8.54 -13.26 11.65
CA PRO A 140 -8.02 -13.64 12.95
C PRO A 140 -9.14 -13.41 13.95
N LYS A 141 -9.33 -14.36 14.89
CA LYS A 141 -10.22 -14.12 16.01
C LYS A 141 -9.77 -12.79 16.60
N SER A 142 -10.67 -11.80 16.60
CA SER A 142 -10.47 -10.57 17.34
C SER A 142 -9.97 -10.98 18.71
N LEU A 143 -8.96 -10.28 19.23
CA LEU A 143 -8.54 -10.43 20.62
C LEU A 143 -9.84 -10.49 21.44
N LYS A 144 -10.04 -11.65 22.06
CA LYS A 144 -11.30 -11.96 22.71
C LYS A 144 -11.36 -10.99 23.88
N ASP A 145 -12.44 -10.22 23.90
CA ASP A 145 -12.81 -9.28 24.95
C ASP A 145 -12.33 -7.84 24.68
N ALA A 146 -13.29 -6.91 24.66
CA ALA A 146 -13.08 -5.48 24.53
C ALA A 146 -12.21 -4.88 25.66
N ASN A 147 -11.88 -5.69 26.68
CA ASN A 147 -11.03 -5.32 27.80
C ASN A 147 -9.52 -5.58 27.56
N ASP A 148 -9.14 -6.24 26.46
CA ASP A 148 -7.74 -6.57 26.16
C ASP A 148 -6.95 -5.42 25.48
N PHE A 149 -7.62 -4.31 25.15
CA PHE A 149 -6.99 -3.12 24.56
C PHE A 149 -7.06 -1.95 25.54
N ALA A 150 -6.22 -2.00 26.57
CA ALA A 150 -6.11 -0.89 27.52
C ALA A 150 -5.35 0.30 26.90
N ASN A 151 -4.47 0.04 25.91
CA ASN A 151 -3.65 1.07 25.28
C ASN A 151 -3.41 0.82 23.78
N ILE A 152 -3.05 1.87 23.04
CA ILE A 152 -2.68 1.81 21.60
C ILE A 152 -1.54 0.81 21.34
N GLU A 153 -0.68 0.56 22.33
CA GLU A 153 0.43 -0.39 22.21
C GLU A 153 -0.02 -1.86 22.05
N ASP A 154 -1.24 -2.20 22.49
CA ASP A 154 -1.79 -3.55 22.38
C ASP A 154 -2.09 -3.93 20.92
N ILE A 155 -2.24 -2.94 20.03
CA ILE A 155 -2.32 -3.11 18.58
C ILE A 155 -1.05 -3.83 18.05
N LYS A 156 0.10 -3.70 18.75
CA LYS A 156 1.36 -4.36 18.36
C LYS A 156 1.25 -5.87 18.51
N ASN A 157 0.45 -6.31 19.50
CA ASN A 157 0.26 -7.71 19.87
C ASN A 157 -0.75 -8.45 18.97
N ILE A 158 -1.48 -7.75 18.09
CA ILE A 158 -2.39 -8.39 17.14
C ILE A 158 -1.58 -9.28 16.18
N LYS A 159 -1.86 -10.59 16.26
CA LYS A 159 -1.20 -11.62 15.44
C LYS A 159 -1.87 -11.71 14.07
N CYS A 160 -1.04 -11.83 13.03
CA CYS A 160 -1.52 -12.16 11.69
C CYS A 160 -2.15 -13.58 11.64
N PRO A 161 -3.03 -13.87 10.67
CA PRO A 161 -3.54 -15.22 10.46
C PRO A 161 -2.41 -16.25 10.27
N SER A 162 -2.69 -17.53 10.51
CA SER A 162 -1.71 -18.59 10.29
C SER A 162 -1.16 -18.56 8.85
N GLY A 163 0.15 -18.66 8.69
CA GLY A 163 0.83 -18.59 7.39
C GLY A 163 1.21 -17.17 6.92
N PHE A 164 0.88 -16.14 7.72
CA PHE A 164 1.22 -14.76 7.42
C PHE A 164 2.33 -14.20 8.33
N LYS A 165 3.09 -13.25 7.80
CA LYS A 165 4.06 -12.42 8.53
C LYS A 165 3.52 -10.99 8.62
N SER A 166 3.68 -10.34 9.76
CA SER A 166 3.32 -8.93 9.91
C SER A 166 4.23 -8.04 9.08
N LEU A 167 3.62 -7.06 8.42
CA LEU A 167 4.33 -5.98 7.75
C LEU A 167 4.34 -4.76 8.68
N ASN A 168 5.50 -4.50 9.26
CA ASN A 168 5.75 -3.28 10.00
C ASN A 168 6.11 -2.19 9.01
N PHE A 169 5.11 -1.50 8.46
CA PHE A 169 5.38 -0.27 7.73
C PHE A 169 5.35 0.91 8.72
N PRO A 170 6.43 1.70 8.84
CA PRO A 170 6.51 2.82 9.78
C PRO A 170 5.44 3.91 9.54
N GLN A 171 4.81 3.96 8.36
CA GLN A 171 3.79 4.95 8.01
C GLN A 171 2.36 4.62 8.45
N PHE A 172 2.07 3.40 8.91
CA PHE A 172 0.68 3.00 9.23
C PHE A 172 0.38 2.95 10.72
N TYR A 173 1.38 3.16 11.56
CA TYR A 173 1.23 3.17 13.02
C TYR A 173 0.95 4.56 13.59
N ASN A 174 1.37 5.61 12.88
CA ASN A 174 1.43 6.97 13.42
C ASN A 174 0.86 7.97 12.40
N LYS A 175 -0.47 8.07 12.31
CA LYS A 175 -1.22 9.29 11.96
C LYS A 175 -2.71 8.95 11.73
N ALA A 176 -3.40 8.75 12.84
CA ALA A 176 -4.79 9.14 12.98
C ALA A 176 -4.89 9.82 14.34
N ILE A 177 -4.27 11.00 14.41
CA ILE A 177 -4.47 12.04 15.43
C ILE A 177 -4.55 13.33 14.64
#